data_AF-A0A2V5QCX6-F1
#
_entry.id   AF-A0A2V5QCX6-F1
#
_cell.length_a   1.000
_cell.length_b   1.000
_cell.length_c   1.000
_cell.angle_alpha   90.00
_cell.angle_beta   90.00
_cell.angle_gamma   90.00
#
_symmetry.space_group_name_H-M   'P 1'
#
loop_
_entity.id
_entity.type
_entity.pdbx_description
1 polymer ?
#
loop_
_entity_poly.entity_id
_entity_poly.type
_entity_poly.pdbx_seq_one_letter_code
_entity_poly.pdbx_strand_id
1 'polypeptide(L)'
;MLARHSKRKGASPQSSLRRLKKSQPRRSSVTKPSGLRRNAKRQPKFARFKSKRIGLFLKRRNGAPQPQHETTTSHLHSAIEVQGRIRELIKLAKEQGYLTFDDLNEALPEGITDADELDLILTRLRRMEIDIIEASEVDRYKDGKKDGEEEEEEEEKAEAKLDTLDDPVRMYLKQMGQVPLLTREQEVEISKRIEEAENMVQKHINRFGFIARAHLDLARKLAEGRERFDRVILDKKIESRERYMKKLPRLCGQVEQLSASINQQYCQPPRNSSKKRSQKLKSLQRAMASLQRVYPHFYFKQKVTEEFVHLADDAYHASLYLQTEIAKHLRDRKKRLQLRNKIHELENSLWLSLSEYADHYQALKGWMCQAFRAKTEMVEANLRLVISIAKKYTNRGLSFLDLIQEGNMGLMKAVEKFEYRRGYKFSTYATWWIRQAITRSIADQARTIRIPVHMIETINKLMRVQKQLVQEYGREPTPEEVAEEV
;
A
#
# COMPACT_ATOMS: atom_id res chain seq x y z
N MET A 1 -21.69 77.81 -10.93
CA MET A 1 -23.14 78.11 -10.91
C MET A 1 -23.91 76.87 -11.33
N LEU A 2 -24.92 76.51 -10.53
CA LEU A 2 -26.11 75.70 -10.83
C LEU A 2 -25.95 74.19 -11.09
N ALA A 3 -26.21 73.45 -10.00
CA ALA A 3 -26.81 72.12 -10.00
C ALA A 3 -28.19 72.10 -10.70
N ARG A 4 -28.62 70.93 -11.19
CA ARG A 4 -30.03 70.53 -11.17
C ARG A 4 -30.20 69.01 -11.16
N HIS A 5 -30.86 68.57 -10.09
CA HIS A 5 -31.45 67.24 -9.88
C HIS A 5 -32.52 66.90 -10.92
N SER A 6 -32.73 65.60 -11.16
CA SER A 6 -34.09 65.06 -11.23
C SER A 6 -34.16 63.60 -10.74
N LYS A 7 -35.04 63.38 -9.76
CA LYS A 7 -35.46 62.10 -9.18
C LYS A 7 -36.67 61.55 -9.97
N ARG A 8 -36.80 60.22 -10.06
CA ARG A 8 -38.04 59.42 -9.80
C ARG A 8 -37.71 57.92 -10.01
N LYS A 9 -37.85 57.08 -8.96
CA LYS A 9 -38.96 56.13 -8.69
C LYS A 9 -39.19 55.19 -9.89
N GLY A 10 -39.06 53.86 -9.84
CA GLY A 10 -39.26 52.88 -8.77
C GLY A 10 -40.32 51.89 -9.24
N ALA A 11 -39.95 50.64 -9.53
CA ALA A 11 -40.85 49.47 -9.59
C ALA A 11 -40.03 48.20 -9.89
N SER A 12 -40.13 47.21 -8.99
CA SER A 12 -39.82 45.80 -9.25
C SER A 12 -40.90 45.18 -10.14
N PRO A 13 -40.62 44.01 -10.76
CA PRO A 13 -41.22 42.81 -10.18
C PRO A 13 -40.31 41.57 -10.15
N GLN A 14 -40.68 40.70 -9.21
CA GLN A 14 -40.16 39.36 -8.95
C GLN A 14 -40.52 38.34 -10.04
N SER A 15 -39.98 37.13 -9.87
CA SER A 15 -40.22 35.85 -10.56
C SER A 15 -39.26 35.57 -11.72
N SER A 16 -38.59 34.43 -11.86
CA SER A 16 -38.81 33.10 -11.27
C SER A 16 -37.52 32.28 -11.34
N LEU A 17 -37.00 31.84 -10.18
CA LEU A 17 -35.92 30.88 -10.05
C LEU A 17 -36.44 29.46 -10.39
N ARG A 18 -36.17 28.98 -11.62
CA ARG A 18 -36.38 27.58 -11.98
C ARG A 18 -35.25 26.70 -11.44
N ARG A 19 -35.55 26.06 -10.31
CA ARG A 19 -34.79 25.01 -9.63
C ARG A 19 -34.75 23.75 -10.50
N LEU A 20 -33.64 23.49 -11.18
CA LEU A 20 -33.39 22.24 -11.91
C LEU A 20 -33.10 21.11 -10.91
N LYS A 21 -34.14 20.28 -10.65
CA LYS A 21 -34.01 18.99 -9.95
C LYS A 21 -33.22 18.02 -10.84
N LYS A 22 -32.00 17.63 -10.44
CA LYS A 22 -31.32 16.45 -11.00
C LYS A 22 -31.82 15.20 -10.29
N SER A 23 -32.53 14.38 -11.05
CA SER A 23 -33.02 13.05 -10.72
C SER A 23 -31.87 12.05 -10.62
N GLN A 24 -31.77 11.39 -9.45
CA GLN A 24 -30.98 10.16 -9.28
C GLN A 24 -31.69 8.99 -9.98
N PRO A 25 -30.96 8.07 -10.64
CA PRO A 25 -31.58 6.88 -11.21
C PRO A 25 -31.94 5.89 -10.10
N ARG A 26 -33.19 5.42 -10.18
CA ARG A 26 -33.80 4.41 -9.31
C ARG A 26 -33.11 3.06 -9.50
N ARG A 27 -32.70 2.42 -8.40
CA ARG A 27 -32.41 0.98 -8.36
C ARG A 27 -33.72 0.22 -8.47
N SER A 28 -33.82 -0.65 -9.47
CA SER A 28 -34.92 -1.59 -9.66
C SER A 28 -34.87 -2.71 -8.61
N SER A 29 -36.01 -2.99 -8.02
CA SER A 29 -36.28 -4.10 -7.11
C SER A 29 -37.21 -5.14 -7.77
N VAL A 30 -37.17 -6.37 -7.24
CA VAL A 30 -38.12 -7.50 -7.41
C VAL A 30 -37.76 -8.40 -8.62
N THR A 31 -37.49 -9.71 -8.52
CA THR A 31 -38.20 -10.83 -7.85
C THR A 31 -37.26 -11.90 -7.25
N LYS A 32 -37.60 -12.43 -6.07
CA LYS A 32 -37.18 -13.75 -5.56
C LYS A 32 -38.10 -14.86 -6.11
N PRO A 33 -37.68 -16.14 -6.02
CA PRO A 33 -38.56 -17.18 -5.53
C PRO A 33 -38.07 -17.74 -4.18
N SER A 34 -39.04 -17.92 -3.28
CA SER A 34 -39.09 -18.88 -2.17
C SER A 34 -38.72 -20.30 -2.64
N GLY A 35 -38.16 -21.20 -1.84
CA GLY A 35 -37.80 -21.22 -0.43
C GLY A 35 -37.44 -22.66 -0.04
N LEU A 36 -36.70 -22.84 1.05
CA LEU A 36 -36.83 -23.97 2.00
C LEU A 36 -35.99 -23.65 3.24
N ARG A 37 -36.69 -23.64 4.38
CA ARG A 37 -36.18 -23.40 5.73
C ARG A 37 -35.67 -24.70 6.35
N ARG A 38 -34.66 -24.56 7.22
CA ARG A 38 -34.43 -25.16 8.57
C ARG A 38 -32.91 -25.34 8.75
N ASN A 39 -32.22 -25.04 9.85
CA ASN A 39 -32.56 -24.56 11.20
C ASN A 39 -31.30 -23.86 11.77
N ALA A 40 -31.49 -22.77 12.51
CA ALA A 40 -30.42 -22.02 13.17
C ALA A 40 -30.24 -22.48 14.62
N LYS A 41 -28.98 -22.73 15.04
CA LYS A 41 -28.56 -22.72 16.45
C LYS A 41 -27.40 -21.74 16.63
N ARG A 42 -27.50 -21.01 17.74
CA ARG A 42 -26.79 -19.77 18.12
C ARG A 42 -25.35 -20.04 18.56
N GLN A 43 -24.43 -19.16 18.18
CA GLN A 43 -23.14 -18.96 18.86
C GLN A 43 -23.30 -17.94 20.01
N PRO A 44 -22.67 -18.14 21.17
CA PRO A 44 -22.60 -17.13 22.23
C PRO A 44 -21.32 -16.29 22.15
N LYS A 45 -21.43 -15.09 22.73
CA LYS A 45 -20.47 -13.98 22.73
C LYS A 45 -19.38 -14.16 23.81
N PHE A 46 -18.14 -13.80 23.49
CA PHE A 46 -17.06 -13.59 24.46
C PHE A 46 -17.25 -12.28 25.24
N ALA A 47 -17.05 -12.33 26.56
CA ALA A 47 -16.91 -11.14 27.41
C ALA A 47 -15.83 -11.32 28.48
N ARG A 48 -14.94 -10.32 28.50
CA ARG A 48 -13.72 -10.03 29.29
C ARG A 48 -13.70 -10.40 30.78
N PHE A 49 -12.56 -10.94 31.19
CA PHE A 49 -12.04 -10.96 32.56
C PHE A 49 -11.66 -9.54 33.07
N LYS A 50 -12.01 -9.23 34.32
CA LYS A 50 -11.35 -8.22 35.17
C LYS A 50 -11.33 -8.70 36.62
N SER A 51 -10.16 -8.56 37.26
CA SER A 51 -9.90 -8.89 38.66
C SER A 51 -10.58 -7.92 39.64
N LYS A 52 -10.92 -8.42 40.83
CA LYS A 52 -11.13 -7.57 42.02
C LYS A 52 -10.71 -8.28 43.31
N ARG A 53 -10.06 -7.46 44.14
CA ARG A 53 -9.49 -7.69 45.48
C ARG A 53 -10.52 -8.23 46.48
N ILE A 54 -10.09 -9.13 47.37
CA ILE A 54 -10.79 -9.46 48.61
C ILE A 54 -9.96 -8.87 49.77
N GLY A 55 -10.56 -7.92 50.49
CA GLY A 55 -10.03 -7.34 51.71
C GLY A 55 -10.64 -8.01 52.94
N LEU A 56 -9.82 -8.12 53.99
CA LEU A 56 -10.18 -8.60 55.33
C LEU A 56 -11.34 -7.83 55.95
N PHE A 57 -12.23 -8.55 56.66
CA PHE A 57 -12.98 -8.00 57.79
C PHE A 57 -13.18 -9.06 58.88
N LEU A 58 -12.68 -8.74 60.08
CA LEU A 58 -12.88 -9.46 61.34
C LEU A 58 -14.31 -9.25 61.88
N LYS A 59 -14.95 -10.29 62.43
CA LYS A 59 -15.84 -10.14 63.59
C LYS A 59 -15.93 -11.42 64.42
N ARG A 60 -15.60 -11.30 65.71
CA ARG A 60 -15.70 -12.31 66.79
C ARG A 60 -17.17 -12.61 67.15
N ARG A 61 -17.45 -13.86 67.58
CA ARG A 61 -18.12 -14.15 68.87
C ARG A 61 -17.98 -15.64 69.26
N ASN A 62 -17.85 -15.86 70.57
CA ASN A 62 -17.47 -17.07 71.29
C ASN A 62 -18.63 -18.05 71.55
N GLY A 63 -18.30 -19.32 71.82
CA GLY A 63 -19.11 -20.28 72.60
C GLY A 63 -18.71 -21.75 72.37
N ALA A 64 -18.34 -22.48 73.42
CA ALA A 64 -17.98 -23.92 73.45
C ALA A 64 -18.71 -24.61 74.65
N PRO A 65 -18.61 -25.93 74.94
CA PRO A 65 -18.62 -27.17 74.13
C PRO A 65 -19.49 -28.35 74.75
N GLN A 66 -19.41 -29.57 74.14
CA GLN A 66 -19.43 -30.97 74.72
C GLN A 66 -20.56 -31.99 74.29
N PRO A 67 -20.43 -33.35 74.43
CA PRO A 67 -20.14 -34.32 73.33
C PRO A 67 -21.03 -35.62 73.36
N GLN A 68 -20.84 -36.61 72.45
CA GLN A 68 -21.01 -38.08 72.70
C GLN A 68 -20.70 -38.98 71.46
N HIS A 69 -19.69 -39.86 71.62
CA HIS A 69 -19.50 -41.31 71.27
C HIS A 69 -19.95 -41.90 69.90
N GLU A 70 -19.04 -42.37 69.03
CA GLU A 70 -18.34 -43.69 68.96
C GLU A 70 -19.05 -44.74 68.06
N THR A 71 -18.71 -44.78 66.77
CA THR A 71 -18.98 -45.93 65.86
C THR A 71 -18.12 -45.93 64.57
N THR A 72 -17.10 -45.08 64.48
CA THR A 72 -16.40 -44.82 63.19
C THR A 72 -15.12 -45.61 62.98
N THR A 73 -14.62 -46.39 63.95
CA THR A 73 -13.25 -46.91 63.91
C THR A 73 -13.05 -48.15 63.03
N SER A 74 -14.07 -48.98 62.79
CA SER A 74 -13.93 -50.18 61.93
C SER A 74 -13.97 -49.87 60.42
N HIS A 75 -14.76 -48.87 59.98
CA HIS A 75 -14.82 -48.44 58.58
C HIS A 75 -13.61 -47.59 58.13
N LEU A 76 -12.83 -47.05 59.07
CA LEU A 76 -11.66 -46.22 58.75
C LEU A 76 -10.44 -47.05 58.34
N HIS A 77 -10.29 -48.27 58.86
CA HIS A 77 -9.16 -49.15 58.50
C HIS A 77 -9.26 -49.67 57.05
N SER A 78 -10.46 -50.04 56.57
CA SER A 78 -10.65 -50.48 55.18
C SER A 78 -10.45 -49.34 54.18
N ALA A 79 -10.89 -48.12 54.50
CA ALA A 79 -10.77 -46.96 53.62
C ALA A 79 -9.33 -46.49 53.40
N ILE A 80 -8.46 -46.61 54.41
CA ILE A 80 -7.03 -46.24 54.30
C ILE A 80 -6.28 -47.25 53.43
N GLU A 81 -6.59 -48.54 53.57
CA GLU A 81 -5.97 -49.62 52.80
C GLU A 81 -6.39 -49.56 51.32
N VAL A 82 -7.68 -49.30 51.05
CA VAL A 82 -8.21 -49.07 49.70
C VAL A 82 -7.59 -47.84 49.03
N GLN A 83 -7.38 -46.74 49.76
CA GLN A 83 -6.70 -45.56 49.22
C GLN A 83 -5.22 -45.79 48.91
N GLY A 84 -4.56 -46.68 49.67
CA GLY A 84 -3.19 -47.13 49.39
C GLY A 84 -3.11 -47.87 48.06
N ARG A 85 -3.99 -48.86 47.85
CA ARG A 85 -4.03 -49.67 46.62
C ARG A 85 -4.47 -48.89 45.38
N ILE A 86 -5.42 -47.95 45.52
CA ILE A 86 -5.78 -47.03 44.43
C ILE A 86 -4.56 -46.18 44.02
N ARG A 87 -3.68 -45.81 44.96
CA ARG A 87 -2.45 -45.08 44.63
C ARG A 87 -1.44 -45.94 43.88
N GLU A 88 -1.36 -47.23 44.20
CA GLU A 88 -0.55 -48.21 43.46
C GLU A 88 -1.08 -48.38 42.03
N LEU A 89 -2.39 -48.53 41.87
CA LEU A 89 -3.05 -48.59 40.56
C LEU A 89 -2.84 -47.31 39.73
N ILE A 90 -2.91 -46.13 40.36
CA ILE A 90 -2.60 -44.86 39.68
C ILE A 90 -1.12 -44.80 39.24
N LYS A 91 -0.21 -45.42 40.00
CA LYS A 91 1.20 -45.47 39.64
C LYS A 91 1.42 -46.40 38.44
N LEU A 92 0.84 -47.59 38.46
CA LEU A 92 0.88 -48.53 37.34
C LEU A 92 0.23 -47.94 36.07
N ALA A 93 -0.93 -47.31 36.22
CA ALA A 93 -1.62 -46.62 35.12
C ALA A 93 -0.81 -45.45 34.54
N LYS A 94 -0.02 -44.73 35.35
CA LYS A 94 0.88 -43.69 34.86
C LYS A 94 2.10 -44.23 34.13
N GLU A 95 2.57 -45.41 34.50
CA GLU A 95 3.72 -46.06 33.87
C GLU A 95 3.33 -46.75 32.55
N GLN A 96 2.13 -47.34 32.49
CA GLN A 96 1.67 -48.10 31.33
C GLN A 96 0.73 -47.30 30.41
N GLY A 97 0.08 -46.24 30.92
CA GLY A 97 -0.88 -45.41 30.18
C GLY A 97 -2.25 -46.06 29.95
N TYR A 98 -2.46 -47.29 30.40
CA TYR A 98 -3.72 -48.02 30.42
C TYR A 98 -3.77 -48.92 31.66
N LEU A 99 -4.95 -49.43 32.02
CA LEU A 99 -5.14 -50.36 33.13
C LEU A 99 -6.06 -51.50 32.68
N THR A 100 -5.79 -52.76 33.04
CA THR A 100 -6.70 -53.87 32.68
C THR A 100 -7.73 -54.15 33.77
N PHE A 101 -8.84 -54.77 33.39
CA PHE A 101 -9.84 -55.23 34.38
C PHE A 101 -9.29 -56.31 35.32
N ASP A 102 -8.30 -57.07 34.87
CA ASP A 102 -7.64 -58.08 35.69
C ASP A 102 -6.73 -57.42 36.74
N ASP A 103 -6.00 -56.36 36.37
CA ASP A 103 -5.18 -55.57 37.32
C ASP A 103 -6.04 -54.91 38.41
N LEU A 104 -7.26 -54.50 38.06
CA LEU A 104 -8.23 -53.94 39.01
C LEU A 104 -8.73 -55.00 40.00
N ASN A 105 -9.00 -56.22 39.51
CA ASN A 105 -9.48 -57.31 40.34
C ASN A 105 -8.38 -57.90 41.25
N GLU A 106 -7.12 -57.91 40.81
CA GLU A 106 -6.00 -58.40 41.63
C GLU A 106 -5.60 -57.41 42.73
N ALA A 107 -5.70 -56.10 42.46
CA ALA A 107 -5.34 -55.06 43.43
C ALA A 107 -6.40 -54.81 44.52
N LEU A 108 -7.63 -55.30 44.33
CA LEU A 108 -8.73 -55.16 45.28
C LEU A 108 -8.86 -56.45 46.14
N PRO A 109 -8.89 -56.35 47.48
CA PRO A 109 -9.04 -57.54 48.33
C PRO A 109 -10.42 -58.20 48.16
N GLU A 110 -10.49 -59.53 48.25
CA GLU A 110 -11.69 -60.39 48.02
C GLU A 110 -12.91 -60.10 48.94
N GLY A 111 -12.86 -59.05 49.77
CA GLY A 111 -13.94 -58.60 50.65
C GLY A 111 -14.76 -57.40 50.15
N ILE A 112 -14.45 -56.83 48.98
CA ILE A 112 -15.22 -55.71 48.40
C ILE A 112 -16.12 -56.27 47.30
N THR A 113 -17.32 -56.72 47.68
CA THR A 113 -18.33 -57.27 46.75
C THR A 113 -19.51 -56.33 46.51
N ASP A 114 -19.44 -55.07 46.95
CA ASP A 114 -20.45 -54.06 46.61
C ASP A 114 -20.14 -53.43 45.26
N ALA A 115 -20.98 -53.73 44.26
CA ALA A 115 -20.86 -53.23 42.89
C ALA A 115 -20.84 -51.69 42.80
N ASP A 116 -21.42 -51.00 43.79
CA ASP A 116 -21.48 -49.54 43.88
C ASP A 116 -20.11 -48.92 44.23
N GLU A 117 -19.30 -49.59 45.06
CA GLU A 117 -17.95 -49.11 45.41
C GLU A 117 -17.00 -49.28 44.22
N LEU A 118 -17.17 -50.36 43.45
CA LEU A 118 -16.39 -50.62 42.24
C LEU A 118 -16.68 -49.56 41.16
N ASP A 119 -17.95 -49.19 40.95
CA ASP A 119 -18.33 -48.17 39.96
C ASP A 119 -17.84 -46.76 40.36
N LEU A 120 -17.78 -46.46 41.67
CA LEU A 120 -17.19 -45.23 42.18
C LEU A 120 -15.68 -45.14 41.88
N ILE A 121 -14.96 -46.26 42.01
CA ILE A 121 -13.53 -46.35 41.68
C ILE A 121 -13.32 -46.22 40.17
N LEU A 122 -14.10 -46.94 39.35
CA LEU A 122 -14.05 -46.84 37.88
C LEU A 122 -14.35 -45.42 37.38
N THR A 123 -15.32 -44.73 37.99
CA THR A 123 -15.65 -43.34 37.66
C THR A 123 -14.54 -42.38 38.06
N ARG A 124 -13.85 -42.64 39.17
CA ARG A 124 -12.70 -41.83 39.62
C ARG A 124 -11.48 -42.02 38.72
N LEU A 125 -11.20 -43.24 38.28
CA LEU A 125 -10.10 -43.54 37.37
C LEU A 125 -10.34 -42.96 35.97
N ARG A 126 -11.57 -43.05 35.44
CA ARG A 126 -11.96 -42.39 34.18
C ARG A 126 -11.82 -40.87 34.22
N ARG A 127 -12.10 -40.23 35.36
CA ARG A 127 -11.87 -38.78 35.55
C ARG A 127 -10.39 -38.38 35.54
N MET A 128 -9.49 -39.33 35.74
CA MET A 128 -8.04 -39.13 35.69
C MET A 128 -7.44 -39.51 34.34
N GLU A 129 -8.26 -39.68 33.30
CA GLU A 129 -7.85 -39.97 31.92
C GLU A 129 -7.06 -41.29 31.78
N ILE A 130 -7.37 -42.27 32.63
CA ILE A 130 -6.80 -43.62 32.53
C ILE A 130 -7.79 -44.49 31.76
N ASP A 131 -7.36 -44.99 30.60
CA ASP A 131 -8.16 -45.91 29.78
C ASP A 131 -8.13 -47.31 30.40
N ILE A 132 -9.33 -47.86 30.63
CA ILE A 132 -9.51 -49.21 31.17
C ILE A 132 -9.82 -50.11 29.99
N ILE A 133 -8.91 -51.04 29.70
CA ILE A 133 -8.93 -51.85 28.49
C ILE A 133 -9.09 -53.32 28.89
N GLU A 134 -9.86 -54.09 28.12
CA GLU A 134 -9.93 -55.54 28.32
C GLU A 134 -8.59 -56.18 27.90
N ALA A 135 -8.13 -57.22 28.60
CA ALA A 135 -6.80 -57.81 28.38
C ALA A 135 -6.55 -58.25 26.91
N SER A 136 -7.63 -58.50 26.14
CA SER A 136 -7.61 -58.85 24.72
C SER A 136 -7.39 -57.67 23.75
N GLU A 137 -7.57 -56.42 24.20
CA GLU A 137 -7.50 -55.21 23.36
C GLU A 137 -6.21 -54.40 23.57
N VAL A 138 -5.35 -54.83 24.50
CA VAL A 138 -4.09 -54.16 24.85
C VAL A 138 -3.13 -54.04 23.65
N ASP A 139 -3.06 -55.06 22.80
CA ASP A 139 -2.17 -55.05 21.63
C ASP A 139 -2.61 -54.02 20.58
N ARG A 140 -3.91 -53.75 20.44
CA ARG A 140 -4.43 -52.72 19.51
C ARG A 140 -4.20 -51.30 20.00
N TYR A 141 -4.20 -51.11 21.32
CA TYR A 141 -3.96 -49.80 21.94
C TYR A 141 -2.48 -49.39 21.84
N LYS A 142 -1.55 -50.34 21.90
CA LYS A 142 -0.11 -50.08 21.72
C LYS A 142 0.24 -49.63 20.30
N ASP A 143 -0.39 -50.21 19.29
CA ASP A 143 -0.15 -49.83 17.89
C ASP A 143 -0.76 -48.46 17.55
N GLY A 144 -1.98 -48.16 18.02
CA GLY A 144 -2.63 -46.86 17.74
C GLY A 144 -1.99 -45.63 18.40
N LYS A 145 -1.25 -45.81 19.51
CA LYS A 145 -0.59 -44.70 20.23
C LYS A 145 0.77 -44.33 19.62
N LYS A 146 1.44 -45.31 18.98
CA LYS A 146 2.69 -45.10 18.24
C LYS A 146 2.47 -44.29 16.97
N ASP A 147 1.39 -44.57 16.24
CA ASP A 147 1.04 -43.83 15.03
C ASP A 147 0.55 -42.41 15.34
N GLY A 148 -0.16 -42.20 16.46
CA GLY A 148 -0.64 -40.88 16.89
C GLY A 148 0.45 -39.92 17.38
N GLU A 149 1.45 -40.40 18.12
CA GLU A 149 2.55 -39.56 18.62
C GLU A 149 3.53 -39.15 17.49
N GLU A 150 3.74 -40.00 16.47
CA GLU A 150 4.54 -39.66 15.28
C GLU A 150 3.80 -38.68 14.35
N GLU A 151 2.48 -38.81 14.18
CA GLU A 151 1.66 -37.86 13.42
C GLU A 151 1.53 -36.49 14.13
N GLU A 152 1.33 -36.46 15.46
CA GLU A 152 1.25 -35.21 16.23
C GLU A 152 2.61 -34.46 16.27
N GLU A 153 3.74 -35.15 16.35
CA GLU A 153 5.07 -34.52 16.26
C GLU A 153 5.40 -33.97 14.86
N GLU A 154 4.92 -34.62 13.80
CA GLU A 154 5.05 -34.11 12.42
C GLU A 154 4.12 -32.92 12.16
N GLU A 155 2.90 -32.94 12.69
CA GLU A 155 1.96 -31.83 12.63
C GLU A 155 2.44 -30.62 13.43
N GLU A 156 2.96 -30.77 14.65
CA GLU A 156 3.55 -29.66 15.42
C GLU A 156 4.80 -29.07 14.73
N LYS A 157 5.64 -29.89 14.10
CA LYS A 157 6.79 -29.41 13.31
C LYS A 157 6.35 -28.72 12.02
N ALA A 158 5.24 -29.13 11.42
CA ALA A 158 4.65 -28.49 10.25
C ALA A 158 3.97 -27.16 10.62
N GLU A 159 3.22 -27.11 11.72
CA GLU A 159 2.61 -25.89 12.27
C GLU A 159 3.67 -24.90 12.74
N ALA A 160 4.74 -25.33 13.42
CA ALA A 160 5.85 -24.46 13.81
C ALA A 160 6.62 -23.90 12.59
N LYS A 161 6.72 -24.66 11.49
CA LYS A 161 7.25 -24.18 10.20
C LYS A 161 6.29 -23.21 9.50
N LEU A 162 4.98 -23.40 9.66
CA LEU A 162 3.95 -22.50 9.14
C LEU A 162 3.93 -21.17 9.91
N ASP A 163 4.09 -21.22 11.24
CA ASP A 163 4.11 -20.06 12.14
C ASP A 163 5.41 -19.24 11.99
N THR A 164 6.53 -19.89 11.62
CA THR A 164 7.76 -19.16 11.21
C THR A 164 7.70 -18.53 9.81
N LEU A 165 6.71 -18.91 8.98
CA LEU A 165 6.42 -18.25 7.70
C LEU A 165 5.54 -17.00 7.86
N ASP A 166 4.93 -16.79 9.02
CA ASP A 166 3.84 -15.82 9.20
C ASP A 166 4.28 -14.42 9.65
N ASP A 167 5.57 -14.20 9.95
CA ASP A 167 6.10 -12.86 10.20
C ASP A 167 6.34 -12.10 8.87
N PRO A 168 5.53 -11.08 8.54
CA PRO A 168 5.69 -10.33 7.30
C PRO A 168 7.02 -9.57 7.26
N VAL A 169 7.61 -9.25 8.41
CA VAL A 169 8.94 -8.63 8.51
C VAL A 169 10.00 -9.61 8.03
N ARG A 170 9.95 -10.87 8.51
CA ARG A 170 10.89 -11.92 8.11
C ARG A 170 10.76 -12.27 6.63
N MET A 171 9.54 -12.34 6.11
CA MET A 171 9.28 -12.55 4.68
C MET A 171 9.89 -11.42 3.84
N TYR A 172 9.66 -10.16 4.23
CA TYR A 172 10.21 -9.00 3.54
C TYR A 172 11.75 -8.95 3.58
N LEU A 173 12.35 -9.23 4.74
CA LEU A 173 13.81 -9.27 4.90
C LEU A 173 14.44 -10.38 4.04
N LYS A 174 13.78 -11.53 3.93
CA LYS A 174 14.22 -12.64 3.08
C LYS A 174 14.17 -12.26 1.60
N GLN A 175 13.07 -11.66 1.13
CA GLN A 175 12.91 -11.22 -0.26
C GLN A 175 13.92 -10.15 -0.64
N MET A 176 14.08 -9.13 0.20
CA MET A 176 15.06 -8.06 -0.03
C MET A 176 16.51 -8.60 0.02
N GLY A 177 16.76 -9.62 0.84
CA GLY A 177 18.05 -10.28 0.97
C GLY A 177 18.57 -10.91 -0.33
N GLN A 178 17.69 -11.21 -1.29
CA GLN A 178 18.04 -11.87 -2.55
C GLN A 178 18.74 -10.93 -3.55
N VAL A 179 18.43 -9.63 -3.53
CA VAL A 179 18.99 -8.68 -4.49
C VAL A 179 20.41 -8.30 -4.08
N PRO A 180 21.44 -8.38 -4.93
CA PRO A 180 22.81 -8.01 -4.56
C PRO A 180 22.96 -6.51 -4.30
N LEU A 181 24.00 -6.13 -3.55
CA LEU A 181 24.36 -4.72 -3.36
C LEU A 181 25.02 -4.17 -4.63
N LEU A 182 24.63 -2.97 -5.05
CA LEU A 182 25.23 -2.31 -6.20
C LEU A 182 26.59 -1.70 -5.88
N THR A 183 27.52 -1.80 -6.83
CA THR A 183 28.75 -1.02 -6.82
C THR A 183 28.50 0.40 -7.31
N ARG A 184 29.45 1.30 -7.05
CA ARG A 184 29.36 2.70 -7.51
C ARG A 184 29.26 2.81 -9.03
N GLU A 185 29.94 1.93 -9.76
CA GLU A 185 29.92 1.92 -11.23
C GLU A 185 28.55 1.49 -11.75
N GLN A 186 27.97 0.45 -11.14
CA GLN A 186 26.63 -0.03 -11.48
C GLN A 186 25.55 1.02 -11.16
N GLU A 187 25.68 1.76 -10.05
CA GLU A 187 24.78 2.91 -9.76
C GLU A 187 24.78 3.94 -10.89
N VAL A 188 25.97 4.24 -11.43
CA VAL A 188 26.13 5.22 -12.52
C VAL A 188 25.60 4.65 -13.83
N GLU A 189 25.80 3.36 -14.10
CA GLU A 189 25.26 2.69 -15.29
C GLU A 189 23.73 2.69 -15.29
N ILE A 190 23.09 2.30 -14.18
CA ILE A 190 21.63 2.35 -14.04
C ILE A 190 21.12 3.78 -14.20
N SER A 191 21.81 4.77 -13.60
CA SER A 191 21.45 6.18 -13.75
C SER A 191 21.53 6.66 -15.21
N LYS A 192 22.55 6.23 -15.97
CA LYS A 192 22.67 6.51 -17.40
C LYS A 192 21.55 5.86 -18.21
N ARG A 193 21.21 4.59 -17.91
CA ARG A 193 20.09 3.87 -18.55
C ARG A 193 18.76 4.58 -18.32
N ILE A 194 18.52 5.10 -17.11
CA ILE A 194 17.34 5.91 -16.79
C ILE A 194 17.32 7.20 -17.61
N GLU A 195 18.44 7.96 -17.64
CA GLU A 195 18.53 9.22 -18.40
C GLU A 195 18.33 9.00 -19.91
N GLU A 196 18.91 7.93 -20.46
CA GLU A 196 18.73 7.57 -21.87
C GLU A 196 17.26 7.25 -22.19
N ALA A 197 16.63 6.40 -21.37
CA ALA A 197 15.24 6.02 -21.58
C ALA A 197 14.30 7.24 -21.48
N GLU A 198 14.49 8.13 -20.52
CA GLU A 198 13.70 9.36 -20.38
C GLU A 198 13.91 10.31 -21.57
N ASN A 199 15.14 10.46 -22.05
CA ASN A 199 15.44 11.24 -23.25
C ASN A 199 14.77 10.65 -24.50
N MET A 200 14.74 9.32 -24.63
CA MET A 200 14.07 8.64 -25.74
C MET A 200 12.55 8.81 -25.66
N VAL A 201 11.95 8.67 -24.47
CA VAL A 201 10.53 8.99 -24.23
C VAL A 201 10.20 10.40 -24.70
N GLN A 202 10.99 11.40 -24.29
CA GLN A 202 10.77 12.78 -24.70
C GLN A 202 10.91 12.97 -26.22
N LYS A 203 11.90 12.32 -26.86
CA LYS A 203 12.07 12.37 -28.33
C LYS A 203 10.87 11.76 -29.07
N HIS A 204 10.31 10.66 -28.57
CA HIS A 204 9.14 10.02 -29.18
C HIS A 204 7.88 10.88 -29.00
N ILE A 205 7.65 11.44 -27.82
CA ILE A 205 6.53 12.35 -27.56
C ILE A 205 6.61 13.57 -28.47
N ASN A 206 7.78 14.20 -28.58
CA ASN A 206 8.01 15.39 -29.40
C ASN A 206 7.78 15.17 -30.92
N ARG A 207 7.61 13.92 -31.38
CA ARG A 207 7.24 13.62 -32.77
C ARG A 207 5.76 13.83 -33.05
N PHE A 208 4.91 13.72 -32.04
CA PHE A 208 3.46 13.80 -32.22
C PHE A 208 2.99 15.24 -32.43
N GLY A 209 2.08 15.45 -33.39
CA GLY A 209 1.64 16.79 -33.77
C GLY A 209 0.82 17.54 -32.71
N PHE A 210 -0.02 16.83 -31.95
CA PHE A 210 -0.84 17.44 -30.89
C PHE A 210 0.00 18.03 -29.74
N ILE A 211 1.25 17.60 -29.57
CA ILE A 211 2.17 18.11 -28.56
C ILE A 211 2.50 19.58 -28.80
N ALA A 212 2.54 20.04 -30.06
CA ALA A 212 2.71 21.46 -30.35
C ALA A 212 1.60 22.30 -29.72
N ARG A 213 0.34 21.84 -29.84
CA ARG A 213 -0.82 22.50 -29.22
C ARG A 213 -0.75 22.43 -27.70
N ALA A 214 -0.42 21.25 -27.15
CA ALA A 214 -0.29 21.07 -25.70
C ALA A 214 0.79 21.98 -25.08
N HIS A 215 1.95 22.13 -25.74
CA HIS A 215 3.00 23.08 -25.34
C HIS A 215 2.50 24.52 -25.35
N LEU A 216 1.79 24.93 -26.40
CA LEU A 216 1.24 26.28 -26.53
C LEU A 216 0.17 26.56 -25.47
N ASP A 217 -0.74 25.61 -25.23
CA ASP A 217 -1.78 25.76 -24.23
C ASP A 217 -1.20 25.88 -22.82
N LEU A 218 -0.17 25.08 -22.50
CA LEU A 218 0.52 25.17 -21.23
C LEU A 218 1.29 26.49 -21.09
N ALA A 219 1.94 26.95 -22.16
CA ALA A 219 2.63 28.24 -22.18
C ALA A 219 1.67 29.43 -22.03
N ARG A 220 0.49 29.38 -22.66
CA ARG A 220 -0.56 30.41 -22.49
C ARG A 220 -1.09 30.40 -21.06
N LYS A 221 -1.40 29.24 -20.48
CA LYS A 221 -1.81 29.11 -19.07
C LYS A 221 -0.77 29.68 -18.10
N LEU A 222 0.51 29.49 -18.39
CA LEU A 222 1.61 30.09 -17.63
C LEU A 222 1.67 31.61 -17.78
N ALA A 223 1.49 32.12 -19.00
CA ALA A 223 1.47 33.57 -19.26
C ALA A 223 0.27 34.28 -18.61
N GLU A 224 -0.89 33.62 -18.58
CA GLU A 224 -2.10 34.10 -17.90
C GLU A 224 -2.06 33.93 -16.37
N GLY A 225 -1.05 33.23 -15.83
CA GLY A 225 -0.91 32.99 -14.39
C GLY A 225 -1.88 31.94 -13.82
N ARG A 226 -2.53 31.13 -14.66
CA ARG A 226 -3.44 30.06 -14.19
C ARG A 226 -2.69 28.87 -13.60
N GLU A 227 -1.48 28.60 -14.08
CA GLU A 227 -0.62 27.53 -13.58
C GLU A 227 0.59 28.10 -12.83
N ARG A 228 0.97 27.44 -11.73
CA ARG A 228 2.15 27.82 -10.95
C ARG A 228 3.42 27.43 -11.70
N PHE A 229 4.35 28.38 -11.86
CA PHE A 229 5.64 28.20 -12.52
C PHE A 229 6.39 26.96 -12.02
N ASP A 230 6.56 26.84 -10.70
CA ASP A 230 7.29 25.75 -10.06
C ASP A 230 6.64 24.36 -10.26
N ARG A 231 5.38 24.27 -10.66
CA ARG A 231 4.75 22.97 -10.96
C ARG A 231 5.18 22.47 -12.34
N VAL A 232 5.29 23.39 -13.29
CA VAL A 232 5.40 23.08 -14.72
C VAL A 232 6.85 23.09 -15.20
N ILE A 233 7.68 24.00 -14.67
CA ILE A 233 8.99 24.32 -15.26
C ILE A 233 10.14 23.88 -14.35
N LEU A 234 11.19 23.31 -14.94
CA LEU A 234 12.43 22.94 -14.26
C LEU A 234 13.28 24.18 -13.95
N ASP A 235 13.13 24.71 -12.74
CA ASP A 235 13.88 25.89 -12.26
C ASP A 235 15.39 25.74 -12.37
N LYS A 236 15.93 24.52 -12.21
CA LYS A 236 17.38 24.24 -12.27
C LYS A 236 18.05 24.66 -13.58
N LYS A 237 17.30 24.72 -14.69
CA LYS A 237 17.83 25.07 -16.02
C LYS A 237 17.64 26.54 -16.37
N ILE A 238 17.03 27.33 -15.49
CA ILE A 238 16.67 28.73 -15.74
C ILE A 238 17.46 29.63 -14.80
N GLU A 239 18.18 30.59 -15.38
CA GLU A 239 18.94 31.60 -14.63
C GLU A 239 18.02 32.61 -13.92
N SER A 240 16.96 33.06 -14.59
CA SER A 240 16.01 34.03 -14.05
C SER A 240 14.60 33.81 -14.62
N ARG A 241 13.61 33.77 -13.72
CA ARG A 241 12.18 33.62 -14.04
C ARG A 241 11.69 34.73 -14.97
N GLU A 242 12.09 35.97 -14.72
CA GLU A 242 11.67 37.12 -15.53
C GLU A 242 12.23 37.06 -16.95
N ARG A 243 13.51 36.67 -17.09
CA ARG A 243 14.17 36.51 -18.39
C ARG A 243 13.48 35.40 -19.20
N TYR A 244 13.08 34.31 -18.55
CA TYR A 244 12.35 33.23 -19.20
C TYR A 244 10.94 33.68 -19.63
N MET A 245 10.20 34.39 -18.77
CA MET A 245 8.87 34.92 -19.12
C MET A 245 8.90 35.90 -20.30
N LYS A 246 9.96 36.71 -20.45
CA LYS A 246 10.16 37.57 -21.63
C LYS A 246 10.50 36.77 -22.90
N LYS A 247 11.18 35.62 -22.77
CA LYS A 247 11.53 34.74 -23.90
C LYS A 247 10.37 33.83 -24.32
N LEU A 248 9.48 33.46 -23.40
CA LEU A 248 8.40 32.50 -23.62
C LEU A 248 7.48 32.88 -24.81
N PRO A 249 6.99 34.12 -24.96
CA PRO A 249 6.18 34.50 -26.12
C PRO A 249 6.90 34.32 -27.46
N ARG A 250 8.22 34.55 -27.50
CA ARG A 250 9.02 34.33 -28.73
C ARG A 250 9.09 32.85 -29.09
N LEU A 251 9.25 31.98 -28.10
CA LEU A 251 9.23 30.53 -28.30
C LEU A 251 7.85 30.04 -28.75
N CYS A 252 6.77 30.56 -28.16
CA CYS A 252 5.41 30.28 -28.59
C CYS A 252 5.19 30.68 -30.05
N GLY A 253 5.60 31.89 -30.44
CA GLY A 253 5.50 32.35 -31.82
C GLY A 253 6.26 31.46 -32.82
N GLN A 254 7.46 31.00 -32.47
CA GLN A 254 8.22 30.06 -33.28
C GLN A 254 7.49 28.71 -33.45
N VAL A 255 6.94 28.17 -32.37
CA VAL A 255 6.17 26.90 -32.39
C VAL A 255 4.88 27.07 -33.20
N GLU A 256 4.17 28.20 -33.06
CA GLU A 256 2.96 28.49 -33.83
C GLU A 256 3.26 28.57 -35.34
N GLN A 257 4.31 29.30 -35.74
CA GLN A 257 4.72 29.40 -37.14
C GLN A 257 5.14 28.05 -37.73
N LEU A 258 5.95 27.28 -37.01
CA LEU A 258 6.39 25.95 -37.46
C LEU A 258 5.22 24.97 -37.52
N SER A 259 4.34 24.95 -36.52
CA SER A 259 3.16 24.08 -36.50
C SER A 259 2.15 24.43 -37.61
N ALA A 260 1.97 25.72 -37.92
CA ALA A 260 1.12 26.16 -39.03
C ALA A 260 1.70 25.72 -40.38
N SER A 261 3.02 25.87 -40.57
CA SER A 261 3.72 25.42 -41.78
C SER A 261 3.62 23.90 -41.97
N ILE A 262 3.77 23.12 -40.89
CA ILE A 262 3.65 21.65 -40.93
C ILE A 262 2.20 21.24 -41.25
N ASN A 263 1.20 21.85 -40.60
CA ASN A 263 -0.22 21.61 -40.89
C ASN A 263 -0.53 21.88 -42.37
N GLN A 264 -0.07 23.01 -42.91
CA GLN A 264 -0.30 23.37 -44.31
C GLN A 264 0.38 22.38 -45.28
N GLN A 265 1.59 21.93 -44.96
CA GLN A 265 2.31 20.94 -45.77
C GLN A 265 1.62 19.57 -45.75
N TYR A 266 1.04 19.18 -44.61
CA TYR A 266 0.34 17.91 -44.44
C TYR A 266 -1.05 17.89 -45.10
N CYS A 267 -1.82 18.98 -44.96
CA CYS A 267 -3.14 19.14 -45.60
C CYS A 267 -3.08 19.26 -47.13
N GLN A 268 -1.91 19.56 -47.70
CA GLN A 268 -1.70 19.56 -49.16
C GLN A 268 -1.02 18.26 -49.61
N PRO A 269 -1.75 17.16 -49.82
CA PRO A 269 -1.16 15.94 -50.35
C PRO A 269 -0.57 16.21 -51.74
N PRO A 270 0.60 15.65 -52.07
CA PRO A 270 1.21 15.85 -53.38
C PRO A 270 0.34 15.19 -54.46
N ARG A 271 -0.25 15.99 -55.35
CA ARG A 271 -0.93 15.52 -56.57
C ARG A 271 0.03 14.98 -57.66
N ASN A 272 1.34 15.15 -57.48
CA ASN A 272 2.36 14.96 -58.52
C ASN A 272 3.38 13.86 -58.19
N SER A 273 4.09 13.41 -59.23
CA SER A 273 5.05 12.30 -59.34
C SER A 273 5.82 11.86 -58.07
N SER A 274 6.10 10.56 -58.00
CA SER A 274 6.81 9.87 -56.90
C SER A 274 8.07 10.59 -56.38
N LYS A 275 8.87 11.21 -57.27
CA LYS A 275 10.06 12.01 -56.90
C LYS A 275 9.73 13.27 -56.09
N LYS A 276 8.71 14.05 -56.51
CA LYS A 276 8.28 15.26 -55.79
C LYS A 276 7.64 14.92 -54.44
N ARG A 277 6.95 13.77 -54.34
CA ARG A 277 6.42 13.23 -53.07
C ARG A 277 7.53 12.91 -52.07
N SER A 278 8.59 12.22 -52.50
CA SER A 278 9.75 11.92 -51.64
C SER A 278 10.44 13.19 -51.14
N GLN A 279 10.62 14.19 -52.00
CA GLN A 279 11.23 15.47 -51.61
C GLN A 279 10.37 16.26 -50.62
N LYS A 280 9.04 16.29 -50.80
CA LYS A 280 8.11 16.94 -49.87
C LYS A 280 8.08 16.24 -48.51
N LEU A 281 8.13 14.90 -48.49
CA LEU A 281 8.23 14.12 -47.25
C LEU A 281 9.54 14.44 -46.49
N LYS A 282 10.67 14.53 -47.19
CA LYS A 282 11.95 14.95 -46.58
C LYS A 282 11.89 16.38 -46.04
N SER A 283 11.20 17.30 -46.73
CA SER A 283 10.98 18.66 -46.24
C SER A 283 10.14 18.69 -44.97
N LEU A 284 9.04 17.91 -44.94
CA LEU A 284 8.19 17.76 -43.76
C LEU A 284 8.97 17.21 -42.57
N GLN A 285 9.76 16.16 -42.78
CA GLN A 285 10.62 15.58 -41.74
C GLN A 285 11.64 16.60 -41.20
N ARG A 286 12.23 17.44 -42.06
CA ARG A 286 13.12 18.54 -41.63
C ARG A 286 12.38 19.60 -40.81
N ALA A 287 11.16 19.95 -41.18
CA ALA A 287 10.33 20.88 -40.42
C ALA A 287 9.97 20.32 -39.04
N MET A 288 9.55 19.05 -38.97
CA MET A 288 9.30 18.33 -37.71
C MET A 288 10.56 18.24 -36.84
N ALA A 289 11.72 17.93 -37.42
CA ALA A 289 12.99 17.90 -36.70
C ALA A 289 13.44 19.30 -36.22
N SER A 290 13.05 20.37 -36.92
CA SER A 290 13.30 21.74 -36.48
C SER A 290 12.42 22.10 -35.29
N LEU A 291 11.14 21.73 -35.32
CA LEU A 291 10.23 21.88 -34.19
C LEU A 291 10.68 21.08 -32.96
N GLN A 292 11.16 19.85 -33.16
CA GLN A 292 11.70 19.00 -32.09
C GLN A 292 12.89 19.62 -31.36
N ARG A 293 13.70 20.44 -32.04
CA ARG A 293 14.83 21.16 -31.43
C ARG A 293 14.37 22.32 -30.54
N VAL A 294 13.18 22.86 -30.75
CA VAL A 294 12.63 23.96 -29.95
C VAL A 294 12.08 23.44 -28.61
N TYR A 295 11.42 22.28 -28.58
CA TYR A 295 10.75 21.77 -27.36
C TYR A 295 11.63 21.70 -26.09
N PRO A 296 12.90 21.24 -26.14
CA PRO A 296 13.75 21.21 -24.94
C PRO A 296 13.95 22.58 -24.27
N HIS A 297 13.82 23.69 -25.01
CA HIS A 297 13.99 25.06 -24.51
C HIS A 297 12.81 25.53 -23.64
N PHE A 298 11.69 24.79 -23.62
CA PHE A 298 10.59 25.06 -22.69
C PHE A 298 10.90 24.59 -21.25
N TYR A 299 11.84 23.66 -21.07
CA TYR A 299 12.27 23.14 -19.77
C TYR A 299 11.13 22.57 -18.89
N PHE A 300 10.17 21.86 -19.47
CA PHE A 300 9.09 21.24 -18.69
C PHE A 300 9.57 20.10 -17.77
N LYS A 301 8.89 19.93 -16.63
CA LYS A 301 9.13 18.82 -15.68
C LYS A 301 8.61 17.49 -16.23
N GLN A 302 9.16 16.38 -15.72
CA GLN A 302 8.72 15.01 -16.04
C GLN A 302 7.22 14.79 -15.87
N LYS A 303 6.60 15.39 -14.84
CA LYS A 303 5.14 15.32 -14.62
C LYS A 303 4.31 15.83 -15.80
N VAL A 304 4.81 16.85 -16.50
CA VAL A 304 4.14 17.40 -17.70
C VAL A 304 4.31 16.42 -18.86
N THR A 305 5.49 15.81 -18.99
CA THR A 305 5.73 14.76 -19.98
C THR A 305 4.80 13.56 -19.75
N GLU A 306 4.50 13.20 -18.49
CA GLU A 306 3.50 12.17 -18.15
C GLU A 306 2.08 12.57 -18.59
N GLU A 307 1.67 13.83 -18.39
CA GLU A 307 0.39 14.35 -18.92
C GLU A 307 0.33 14.24 -20.45
N PHE A 308 1.45 14.46 -21.15
CA PHE A 308 1.53 14.28 -22.60
C PHE A 308 1.45 12.81 -23.04
N VAL A 309 1.95 11.87 -22.24
CA VAL A 309 1.78 10.44 -22.50
C VAL A 309 0.30 10.07 -22.41
N HIS A 310 -0.45 10.59 -21.44
CA HIS A 310 -1.89 10.34 -21.36
C HIS A 310 -2.65 10.81 -22.60
N LEU A 311 -2.29 11.98 -23.16
CA LEU A 311 -2.84 12.43 -24.44
C LEU A 311 -2.49 11.48 -25.60
N ALA A 312 -1.30 10.89 -25.59
CA ALA A 312 -0.91 9.88 -26.58
C ALA A 312 -1.71 8.58 -26.43
N ASP A 313 -1.99 8.16 -25.19
CA ASP A 313 -2.82 7.00 -24.88
C ASP A 313 -4.26 7.21 -25.40
N ASP A 314 -4.84 8.38 -25.13
CA ASP A 314 -6.18 8.75 -25.63
C ASP A 314 -6.24 8.73 -27.15
N ALA A 315 -5.23 9.32 -27.82
CA ALA A 315 -5.14 9.32 -29.28
C ALA A 315 -4.96 7.90 -29.85
N TYR A 316 -4.21 7.03 -29.17
CA TYR A 316 -4.05 5.64 -29.56
C TYR A 316 -5.35 4.84 -29.41
N HIS A 317 -6.06 5.00 -28.29
CA HIS A 317 -7.37 4.37 -28.08
C HIS A 317 -8.39 4.85 -29.11
N ALA A 318 -8.39 6.15 -29.45
CA ALA A 318 -9.24 6.67 -30.52
C ALA A 318 -8.90 6.05 -31.89
N SER A 319 -7.60 5.86 -32.18
CA SER A 319 -7.17 5.22 -33.44
C SER A 319 -7.64 3.77 -33.54
N LEU A 320 -7.51 2.99 -32.45
CA LEU A 320 -7.98 1.60 -32.38
C LEU A 320 -9.50 1.52 -32.50
N TYR A 321 -10.21 2.40 -31.78
CA TYR A 321 -11.67 2.46 -31.86
C TYR A 321 -12.13 2.70 -33.30
N LEU A 322 -11.55 3.68 -34.00
CA LEU A 322 -11.91 3.95 -35.39
C LEU A 322 -11.58 2.80 -36.34
N GLN A 323 -10.45 2.12 -36.14
CA GLN A 323 -10.09 0.93 -36.94
C GLN A 323 -11.09 -0.22 -36.73
N THR A 324 -11.45 -0.50 -35.49
CA THR A 324 -12.44 -1.56 -35.17
C THR A 324 -13.83 -1.22 -35.70
N GLU A 325 -14.23 0.06 -35.66
CA GLU A 325 -15.53 0.49 -36.14
C GLU A 325 -15.65 0.41 -37.67
N ILE A 326 -14.54 0.65 -38.39
CA ILE A 326 -14.46 0.41 -39.84
C ILE A 326 -14.58 -1.07 -40.16
N ALA A 327 -13.98 -1.95 -39.35
CA ALA A 327 -14.07 -3.39 -39.54
C ALA A 327 -15.49 -3.94 -39.28
N LYS A 328 -16.25 -3.33 -38.36
CA LYS A 328 -17.64 -3.72 -38.07
C LYS A 328 -18.62 -3.25 -39.14
N HIS A 329 -18.48 -2.01 -39.62
CA HIS A 329 -19.39 -1.41 -40.59
C HIS A 329 -18.92 -1.57 -42.04
N LEU A 330 -18.69 -2.82 -42.48
CA LEU A 330 -18.28 -3.12 -43.87
C LEU A 330 -19.34 -2.72 -44.92
N ARG A 331 -20.63 -2.83 -44.59
CA ARG A 331 -21.75 -2.69 -45.54
C ARG A 331 -22.28 -1.24 -45.66
N ASP A 332 -22.17 -0.42 -44.62
CA ASP A 332 -22.68 0.96 -44.59
C ASP A 332 -21.70 1.97 -45.22
N ARG A 333 -21.86 2.25 -46.52
CA ARG A 333 -20.98 3.20 -47.25
C ARG A 333 -20.93 4.61 -46.63
N LYS A 334 -22.06 5.15 -46.16
CA LYS A 334 -22.13 6.50 -45.56
C LYS A 334 -21.36 6.59 -44.25
N LYS A 335 -21.53 5.62 -43.34
CA LYS A 335 -20.81 5.59 -42.06
C LYS A 335 -19.31 5.35 -42.28
N ARG A 336 -18.93 4.50 -43.24
CA ARG A 336 -17.53 4.29 -43.60
C ARG A 336 -16.85 5.57 -44.08
N LEU A 337 -17.54 6.40 -44.87
CA LEU A 337 -17.02 7.70 -45.30
C LEU A 337 -16.83 8.65 -44.10
N GLN A 338 -17.79 8.69 -43.18
CA GLN A 338 -17.67 9.49 -41.95
C GLN A 338 -16.50 9.04 -41.07
N LEU A 339 -16.30 7.72 -40.90
CA LEU A 339 -15.18 7.17 -40.14
C LEU A 339 -13.83 7.44 -40.82
N ARG A 340 -13.77 7.38 -42.16
CA ARG A 340 -12.59 7.79 -42.92
C ARG A 340 -12.25 9.27 -42.75
N ASN A 341 -13.26 10.14 -42.73
CA ASN A 341 -13.05 11.56 -42.46
C ASN A 341 -12.50 11.78 -41.05
N LYS A 342 -13.05 11.08 -40.04
CA LYS A 342 -12.52 11.11 -38.66
C LYS A 342 -11.09 10.60 -38.57
N ILE A 343 -10.73 9.55 -39.30
CA ILE A 343 -9.34 9.08 -39.39
C ILE A 343 -8.46 10.16 -39.99
N HIS A 344 -8.89 10.78 -41.08
CA HIS A 344 -8.11 11.85 -41.71
C HIS A 344 -7.94 13.07 -40.78
N GLU A 345 -8.97 13.42 -40.02
CA GLU A 345 -8.89 14.44 -38.97
C GLU A 345 -7.86 14.06 -37.89
N LEU A 346 -7.84 12.80 -37.45
CA LEU A 346 -6.83 12.32 -36.50
C LEU A 346 -5.43 12.34 -37.11
N GLU A 347 -5.23 11.84 -38.33
CA GLU A 347 -3.93 11.88 -39.03
C GLU A 347 -3.41 13.31 -39.17
N ASN A 348 -4.30 14.26 -39.50
CA ASN A 348 -3.97 15.68 -39.56
C ASN A 348 -3.56 16.24 -38.20
N SER A 349 -4.15 15.76 -37.10
CA SER A 349 -3.77 16.16 -35.74
C SER A 349 -2.46 15.54 -35.27
N LEU A 350 -2.16 14.32 -35.72
CA LEU A 350 -0.98 13.54 -35.34
C LEU A 350 0.26 13.90 -36.17
N TRP A 351 0.07 14.42 -37.38
CA TRP A 351 1.10 14.60 -38.44
C TRP A 351 1.82 13.32 -38.84
N LEU A 352 1.15 12.18 -38.65
CA LEU A 352 1.66 10.84 -38.90
C LEU A 352 0.52 9.99 -39.45
N SER A 353 0.86 9.01 -40.28
CA SER A 353 -0.10 7.96 -40.63
C SER A 353 -0.44 7.12 -39.39
N LEU A 354 -1.62 6.50 -39.36
CA LEU A 354 -2.03 5.68 -38.22
C LEU A 354 -1.07 4.50 -37.94
N SER A 355 -0.44 3.94 -38.98
CA SER A 355 0.55 2.88 -38.83
C SER A 355 1.86 3.37 -38.21
N GLU A 356 2.41 4.48 -38.73
CA GLU A 356 3.64 5.08 -38.18
C GLU A 356 3.42 5.58 -36.73
N TYR A 357 2.21 6.08 -36.44
CA TYR A 357 1.84 6.45 -35.09
C TYR A 357 1.83 5.25 -34.15
N ALA A 358 1.27 4.11 -34.57
CA ALA A 358 1.26 2.89 -33.77
C ALA A 358 2.68 2.38 -33.47
N ASP A 359 3.58 2.38 -34.46
CA ASP A 359 4.98 1.98 -34.27
C ASP A 359 5.71 2.90 -33.27
N HIS A 360 5.52 4.22 -33.41
CA HIS A 360 6.09 5.20 -32.50
C HIS A 360 5.50 5.14 -31.09
N TYR A 361 4.22 4.82 -30.96
CA TYR A 361 3.54 4.63 -29.68
C TYR A 361 4.02 3.35 -28.98
N GLN A 362 4.19 2.25 -29.71
CA GLN A 362 4.77 1.02 -29.16
C GLN A 362 6.21 1.25 -28.69
N ALA A 363 7.03 1.95 -29.48
CA ALA A 363 8.38 2.32 -29.07
C ALA A 363 8.36 3.20 -27.81
N LEU A 364 7.47 4.20 -27.74
CA LEU A 364 7.28 5.05 -26.56
C LEU A 364 6.99 4.21 -25.31
N LYS A 365 6.01 3.30 -25.37
CA LYS A 365 5.67 2.42 -24.24
C LYS A 365 6.82 1.48 -23.87
N GLY A 366 7.56 0.97 -24.86
CA GLY A 366 8.77 0.18 -24.63
C GLY A 366 9.82 0.94 -23.82
N TRP A 367 10.14 2.18 -24.22
CA TRP A 367 11.08 3.04 -23.48
C TRP A 367 10.58 3.42 -22.08
N MET A 368 9.27 3.66 -21.92
CA MET A 368 8.68 3.90 -20.59
C MET A 368 8.83 2.70 -19.68
N CYS A 369 8.55 1.49 -20.17
CA CYS A 369 8.77 0.26 -19.43
C CYS A 369 10.24 0.07 -19.06
N GLN A 370 11.17 0.38 -19.97
CA GLN A 370 12.61 0.30 -19.69
C GLN A 370 13.06 1.31 -18.62
N ALA A 371 12.57 2.56 -18.69
CA ALA A 371 12.82 3.57 -17.67
C ALA A 371 12.28 3.13 -16.30
N PHE A 372 11.05 2.61 -16.26
CA PHE A 372 10.44 2.10 -15.03
C PHE A 372 11.22 0.91 -14.46
N ARG A 373 11.58 -0.07 -15.29
CA ARG A 373 12.39 -1.22 -14.87
C ARG A 373 13.74 -0.80 -14.30
N ALA A 374 14.45 0.12 -14.94
CA ALA A 374 15.74 0.61 -14.44
C ALA A 374 15.59 1.38 -13.12
N LYS A 375 14.51 2.15 -12.94
CA LYS A 375 14.18 2.79 -11.65
C LYS A 375 13.89 1.75 -10.57
N THR A 376 13.10 0.72 -10.88
CA THR A 376 12.78 -0.37 -9.95
C THR A 376 14.04 -1.13 -9.54
N GLU A 377 14.90 -1.48 -10.50
CA GLU A 377 16.20 -2.12 -10.28
C GLU A 377 17.07 -1.29 -9.31
N MET A 378 17.10 0.03 -9.49
CA MET A 378 17.81 0.94 -8.59
C MET A 378 17.22 0.99 -7.17
N VAL A 379 15.89 0.95 -7.06
CA VAL A 379 15.19 0.96 -5.76
C VAL A 379 15.43 -0.36 -5.01
N GLU A 380 15.24 -1.49 -5.68
CA GLU A 380 15.37 -2.85 -5.11
C GLU A 380 16.76 -3.08 -4.49
N ALA A 381 17.81 -2.70 -5.20
CA ALA A 381 19.18 -2.80 -4.70
C ALA A 381 19.45 -1.95 -3.44
N ASN A 382 18.69 -0.87 -3.25
CA ASN A 382 18.88 0.09 -2.16
C ASN A 382 17.90 -0.06 -1.00
N LEU A 383 17.01 -1.07 -1.01
CA LEU A 383 16.06 -1.32 0.07
C LEU A 383 16.75 -1.54 1.43
N ARG A 384 17.95 -2.16 1.46
CA ARG A 384 18.73 -2.35 2.70
C ARG A 384 19.10 -1.04 3.38
N LEU A 385 19.38 0.00 2.60
CA LEU A 385 19.68 1.33 3.13
C LEU A 385 18.48 1.88 3.91
N VAL A 386 17.27 1.72 3.38
CA VAL A 386 16.03 2.17 4.03
C VAL A 386 15.87 1.53 5.40
N ILE A 387 16.07 0.21 5.50
CA ILE A 387 15.97 -0.53 6.76
C ILE A 387 16.96 -0.01 7.80
N SER A 388 18.22 0.20 7.40
CA SER A 388 19.25 0.70 8.34
C SER A 388 18.94 2.10 8.87
N ILE A 389 18.23 2.93 8.10
CA ILE A 389 17.75 4.24 8.53
C ILE A 389 16.50 4.10 9.40
N ALA A 390 15.51 3.31 8.96
CA ALA A 390 14.23 3.11 9.66
C ALA A 390 14.41 2.51 11.06
N LYS A 391 15.41 1.65 11.26
CA LYS A 391 15.77 1.09 12.57
C LYS A 391 16.00 2.14 13.66
N LYS A 392 16.42 3.36 13.31
CA LYS A 392 16.65 4.46 14.27
C LYS A 392 15.36 5.16 14.74
N TYR A 393 14.25 4.87 14.06
CA TYR A 393 12.94 5.48 14.29
C TYR A 393 11.91 4.48 14.83
N THR A 394 12.35 3.26 15.18
CA THR A 394 11.51 2.29 15.88
C THR A 394 11.04 2.87 17.21
N ASN A 395 9.88 2.41 17.69
CA ASN A 395 9.27 2.83 18.95
C ASN A 395 8.84 4.31 19.02
N ARG A 396 8.63 4.98 17.88
CA ARG A 396 8.09 6.36 17.82
C ARG A 396 6.59 6.44 17.52
N GLY A 397 5.87 5.34 17.71
CA GLY A 397 4.40 5.25 17.55
C GLY A 397 3.92 4.66 16.24
N LEU A 398 4.81 4.37 15.28
CA LEU A 398 4.47 3.72 14.01
C LEU A 398 5.09 2.30 13.96
N SER A 399 4.45 1.36 13.27
CA SER A 399 4.99 0.01 13.06
C SER A 399 6.29 0.06 12.26
N PHE A 400 7.18 -0.91 12.47
CA PHE A 400 8.44 -0.99 11.75
C PHE A 400 8.23 -1.17 10.23
N LEU A 401 7.22 -1.95 9.83
CA LEU A 401 6.85 -2.13 8.42
C LEU A 401 6.40 -0.81 7.79
N ASP A 402 5.58 -0.04 8.49
CA ASP A 402 5.09 1.26 8.00
C ASP A 402 6.25 2.26 7.84
N LEU A 403 7.20 2.29 8.78
CA LEU A 403 8.41 3.11 8.68
C LEU A 403 9.25 2.73 7.45
N ILE A 404 9.37 1.43 7.16
CA ILE A 404 10.06 0.94 5.97
C ILE A 404 9.33 1.38 4.70
N GLN A 405 8.00 1.25 4.64
CA GLN A 405 7.23 1.62 3.45
C GLN A 405 7.33 3.12 3.15
N GLU A 406 7.22 3.96 4.18
CA GLU A 406 7.38 5.41 4.04
C GLU A 406 8.81 5.78 3.63
N GLY A 407 9.80 5.05 4.18
CA GLY A 407 11.19 5.15 3.74
C GLY A 407 11.40 4.74 2.28
N ASN A 408 10.76 3.66 1.83
CA ASN A 408 10.79 3.19 0.44
C ASN A 408 10.18 4.22 -0.51
N MET A 409 9.08 4.86 -0.13
CA MET A 409 8.51 5.99 -0.88
C MET A 409 9.47 7.18 -0.96
N GLY A 410 10.20 7.46 0.12
CA GLY A 410 11.29 8.45 0.14
C GLY A 410 12.43 8.07 -0.81
N LEU A 411 12.82 6.80 -0.83
CA LEU A 411 13.84 6.26 -1.73
C LEU A 411 13.42 6.37 -3.20
N MET A 412 12.18 6.03 -3.56
CA MET A 412 11.66 6.19 -4.92
C MET A 412 11.77 7.64 -5.40
N LYS A 413 11.38 8.61 -4.56
CA LYS A 413 11.55 10.05 -4.85
C LYS A 413 13.00 10.48 -4.98
N ALA A 414 13.91 9.83 -4.25
CA ALA A 414 15.34 10.07 -4.38
C ALA A 414 15.85 9.58 -5.74
N VAL A 415 15.48 8.37 -6.15
CA VAL A 415 15.85 7.79 -7.46
C VAL A 415 15.38 8.69 -8.62
N GLU A 416 14.13 9.17 -8.59
CA GLU A 416 13.60 10.07 -9.62
C GLU A 416 14.38 11.38 -9.78
N LYS A 417 15.02 11.87 -8.73
CA LYS A 417 15.68 13.19 -8.71
C LYS A 417 17.20 13.10 -8.67
N PHE A 418 17.76 11.90 -8.69
CA PHE A 418 19.19 11.69 -8.53
C PHE A 418 19.94 12.14 -9.80
N GLU A 419 21.03 12.88 -9.61
CA GLU A 419 21.89 13.37 -10.69
C GLU A 419 23.30 12.82 -10.48
N TYR A 420 23.67 11.78 -11.24
CA TYR A 420 24.99 11.15 -11.12
C TYR A 420 26.15 12.08 -11.52
N ARG A 421 25.89 13.08 -12.37
CA ARG A 421 26.89 14.05 -12.87
C ARG A 421 27.52 14.91 -11.76
N ARG A 422 26.86 15.03 -10.60
CA ARG A 422 27.40 15.76 -9.44
C ARG A 422 28.50 15.01 -8.69
N GLY A 423 28.75 13.74 -9.01
CA GLY A 423 29.82 12.95 -8.40
C GLY A 423 29.52 12.37 -7.01
N TYR A 424 28.49 12.83 -6.30
CA TYR A 424 28.10 12.30 -4.99
C TYR A 424 27.53 10.88 -5.06
N LYS A 425 27.84 10.06 -4.04
CA LYS A 425 27.28 8.71 -3.87
C LYS A 425 25.76 8.75 -3.73
N PHE A 426 25.06 7.77 -4.30
CA PHE A 426 23.60 7.72 -4.23
C PHE A 426 23.11 7.59 -2.78
N SER A 427 23.75 6.76 -1.98
CA SER A 427 23.42 6.54 -0.56
C SER A 427 23.40 7.83 0.27
N THR A 428 24.35 8.74 0.05
CA THR A 428 24.41 10.05 0.74
C THR A 428 23.18 10.90 0.41
N TYR A 429 22.81 10.94 -0.86
CA TYR A 429 21.64 11.69 -1.33
C TYR A 429 20.32 11.05 -0.87
N ALA A 430 20.18 9.74 -1.01
CA ALA A 430 19.00 8.97 -0.65
C ALA A 430 18.71 9.05 0.86
N THR A 431 19.74 9.07 1.71
CA THR A 431 19.59 9.17 3.17
C THR A 431 18.75 10.38 3.60
N TRP A 432 18.91 11.52 2.92
CA TRP A 432 18.13 12.73 3.23
C TRP A 432 16.64 12.54 2.93
N TRP A 433 16.32 12.03 1.73
CA TRP A 433 14.93 11.78 1.31
C TRP A 433 14.24 10.70 2.14
N ILE A 434 14.94 9.62 2.46
CA ILE A 434 14.42 8.54 3.32
C ILE A 434 14.13 9.08 4.71
N ARG A 435 15.07 9.81 5.32
CA ARG A 435 14.88 10.41 6.65
C ARG A 435 13.72 11.39 6.67
N GLN A 436 13.62 12.23 5.65
CA GLN A 436 12.55 13.21 5.53
C GLN A 436 11.17 12.54 5.43
N ALA A 437 11.04 11.49 4.61
CA ALA A 437 9.79 10.76 4.45
C ALA A 437 9.37 10.08 5.75
N ILE A 438 10.29 9.38 6.42
CA ILE A 438 10.03 8.70 7.70
C ILE A 438 9.62 9.71 8.78
N THR A 439 10.39 10.80 8.95
CA THR A 439 10.11 11.81 9.98
C THR A 439 8.77 12.50 9.73
N ARG A 440 8.45 12.77 8.45
CA ARG A 440 7.18 13.34 8.03
C ARG A 440 6.01 12.41 8.32
N SER A 441 6.13 11.12 8.02
CA SER A 441 5.07 10.13 8.28
C SER A 441 4.82 9.94 9.77
N ILE A 442 5.88 9.87 10.60
CA ILE A 442 5.72 9.82 12.05
C ILE A 442 4.95 11.04 12.56
N ALA A 443 5.28 12.23 12.08
CA ALA A 443 4.59 13.44 12.48
C ALA A 443 3.11 13.44 12.03
N ASP A 444 2.82 12.91 10.85
CA ASP A 444 1.50 12.95 10.24
C ASP A 444 0.54 11.84 10.74
N GLN A 445 1.06 10.65 11.08
CA GLN A 445 0.26 9.42 11.28
C GLN A 445 0.49 8.72 12.64
N ALA A 446 1.61 8.95 13.35
CA ALA A 446 1.93 8.15 14.54
C ALA A 446 1.05 8.42 15.77
N ARG A 447 0.18 9.43 15.71
CA ARG A 447 -0.73 9.82 16.80
C ARG A 447 -2.18 9.59 16.37
N THR A 448 -3.02 9.16 17.31
CA THR A 448 -4.47 9.01 17.11
C THR A 448 -5.13 10.32 16.68
N ILE A 449 -4.66 11.45 17.23
CA ILE A 449 -5.09 12.78 16.83
C ILE A 449 -3.96 13.44 16.05
N ARG A 450 -4.26 13.83 14.81
CA ARG A 450 -3.31 14.49 13.92
C ARG A 450 -2.97 15.89 14.43
N ILE A 451 -1.68 16.14 14.63
CA ILE A 451 -1.14 17.45 14.99
C ILE A 451 -0.33 17.98 13.80
N PRO A 452 -0.45 19.27 13.44
CA PRO A 452 0.39 19.87 12.40
C PRO A 452 1.89 19.72 12.67
N VAL A 453 2.69 19.56 11.61
CA VAL A 453 4.13 19.25 11.75
C VAL A 453 4.93 20.33 12.48
N HIS A 454 4.64 21.62 12.26
CA HIS A 454 5.33 22.71 12.97
C HIS A 454 5.08 22.66 14.49
N MET A 455 3.90 22.21 14.93
CA MET A 455 3.61 22.01 16.35
C MET A 455 4.42 20.84 16.92
N ILE A 456 4.61 19.77 16.14
CA ILE A 456 5.44 18.62 16.54
C ILE A 456 6.91 19.00 16.63
N GLU A 457 7.40 19.82 15.71
CA GLU A 457 8.75 20.40 15.76
C GLU A 457 8.93 21.25 17.03
N THR A 458 7.93 22.07 17.37
CA THR A 458 7.92 22.88 18.60
C THR A 458 7.95 21.99 19.84
N ILE A 459 7.12 20.94 19.91
CA ILE A 459 7.12 19.96 21.00
C ILE A 459 8.48 19.26 21.13
N ASN A 460 9.10 18.88 20.01
CA ASN A 460 10.43 18.26 20.04
C ASN A 460 11.53 19.25 20.46
N LYS A 461 11.39 20.54 20.16
CA LYS A 461 12.30 21.59 20.66
C LYS A 461 12.14 21.71 22.19
N LEU A 462 10.90 21.86 22.67
CA LEU A 462 10.57 21.89 24.09
C LEU A 462 11.13 20.68 24.84
N MET A 463 10.92 19.46 24.33
CA MET A 463 11.47 18.24 24.96
C MET A 463 13.00 18.18 24.97
N ARG A 464 13.70 18.83 24.03
CA ARG A 464 15.18 18.90 24.05
C ARG A 464 15.66 19.87 25.10
N VAL A 465 15.09 21.08 25.14
CA VAL A 465 15.41 22.11 26.14
C VAL A 465 15.10 21.57 27.54
N GLN A 466 13.93 20.97 27.73
CA GLN A 466 13.56 20.35 29.00
C GLN A 466 14.58 19.29 29.45
N LYS A 467 15.08 18.44 28.53
CA LYS A 467 16.12 17.46 28.86
C LYS A 467 17.46 18.10 29.22
N GLN A 468 17.84 19.20 28.57
CA GLN A 468 19.05 19.94 28.92
C GLN A 468 18.93 20.56 30.31
N LEU A 469 17.81 21.22 30.60
CA LEU A 469 17.55 21.82 31.92
C LEU A 469 17.48 20.77 33.04
N VAL A 470 16.91 19.58 32.78
CA VAL A 470 16.95 18.47 33.74
C VAL A 470 18.39 18.05 34.05
N GLN A 471 19.26 18.03 33.04
CA GLN A 471 20.67 17.68 33.22
C GLN A 471 21.45 18.74 34.00
N GLU A 472 21.12 20.03 33.81
CA GLU A 472 21.78 21.15 34.47
C GLU A 472 21.30 21.36 35.91
N TYR A 473 19.99 21.33 36.15
CA TYR A 473 19.42 21.56 37.48
C TYR A 473 19.30 20.30 38.34
N GLY A 474 19.39 19.11 37.75
CA GLY A 474 19.18 17.84 38.45
C GLY A 474 17.75 17.62 38.96
N ARG A 475 16.80 18.50 38.57
CA ARG A 475 15.36 18.42 38.89
C ARG A 475 14.52 18.66 37.64
N GLU A 476 13.24 18.32 37.69
CA GLU A 476 12.30 18.71 36.64
C GLU A 476 12.17 20.25 36.60
N PRO A 477 12.35 20.89 35.42
CA PRO A 477 12.24 22.34 35.27
C PRO A 477 10.77 22.77 35.32
N THR A 478 10.52 23.97 35.82
CA THR A 478 9.16 24.54 35.83
C THR A 478 8.75 24.99 34.43
N PRO A 479 7.43 25.09 34.14
CA PRO A 479 6.97 25.57 32.83
C PRO A 479 7.46 26.99 32.49
N GLU A 480 7.66 27.83 33.50
CA GLU A 480 8.18 29.19 33.36
C GLU A 480 9.66 29.17 32.95
N GLU A 481 10.48 28.35 33.61
CA GLU A 481 11.90 28.14 33.26
C GLU A 481 12.07 27.60 31.83
N VAL A 482 11.20 26.67 31.40
CA VAL A 482 11.22 26.15 30.03
C VAL A 482 10.82 27.24 29.03
N ALA A 483 9.90 28.14 29.39
CA ALA A 483 9.47 29.22 28.50
C ALA A 483 10.52 30.31 28.31
N GLU A 484 11.38 30.56 29.31
CA GLU A 484 12.47 31.54 29.20
C GLU A 484 13.59 31.10 28.24
N GLU A 485 13.83 29.79 28.11
CA GLU A 485 14.88 29.21 27.25
C GLU A 485 14.43 28.89 25.82
N VAL A 486 13.13 28.87 25.53
CA VAL A 486 12.57 28.39 24.24
C VAL A 486 12.29 29.53 23.28
#